data_AF-A0A8S4QL40-F1
#
_entry.id   AF-A0A8S4QL40-F1
#
_cell.length_a   1.000
_cell.length_b   1.000
_cell.length_c   1.000
_cell.angle_alpha   90.00
_cell.angle_beta   90.00
_cell.angle_gamma   90.00
#
_symmetry.space_group_name_H-M   'P 1'
#
loop_
_entity.id
_entity.type
_entity.pdbx_description
1 polymer ?
#
loop_
_entity_poly.entity_id
_entity_poly.type
_entity_poly.pdbx_seq_one_letter_code
_entity_poly.pdbx_strand_id
1 'polypeptide(L)' 'EASSLYNCNSTLKHMISKIRRDTASFERYQHNRDLVALVNMFSESERELPLGWDSKLDRNGK' A
#
# COMPACT_ATOMS: atom_id res chain seq x y z
N GLU A 1 12.63 6.46 4.52
CA GLU A 1 12.56 5.33 3.56
C GLU A 1 11.43 5.50 2.53
N ALA A 2 10.16 5.64 2.95
CA ALA A 2 9.01 5.83 2.06
C ALA A 2 9.15 6.98 1.04
N SER A 3 9.69 8.13 1.47
CA SER A 3 9.96 9.28 0.58
C SER A 3 10.96 8.94 -0.55
N SER A 4 11.94 8.07 -0.28
CA SER A 4 12.89 7.62 -1.29
C SER A 4 12.20 6.71 -2.33
N LEU A 5 11.43 5.71 -1.88
CA LEU A 5 10.70 4.82 -2.77
C LEU A 5 9.72 5.59 -3.68
N TYR A 6 8.98 6.55 -3.11
CA TYR A 6 8.07 7.41 -3.86
C TYR A 6 8.79 8.27 -4.91
N ASN A 7 9.99 8.76 -4.60
CA ASN A 7 10.72 9.66 -5.49
C ASN A 7 11.51 8.93 -6.58
N CYS A 8 11.96 7.70 -6.34
CA CYS A 8 12.73 6.90 -7.29
C CYS A 8 11.86 6.07 -8.26
N ASN A 9 10.57 5.86 -7.96
CA ASN A 9 9.66 5.08 -8.80
C ASN A 9 8.63 5.98 -9.51
N SER A 10 8.88 6.29 -10.77
CA SER A 10 8.02 7.17 -11.59
C SER A 10 6.62 6.59 -11.82
N THR A 11 6.50 5.27 -11.96
CA THR A 11 5.21 4.57 -12.08
C THR A 11 4.39 4.70 -10.80
N LEU A 12 5.01 4.46 -9.64
CA LEU A 12 4.35 4.60 -8.33
C LEU A 12 3.88 6.04 -8.09
N LYS A 13 4.73 7.02 -8.42
CA LYS A 13 4.38 8.45 -8.35
C LYS A 13 3.19 8.80 -9.24
N HIS A 14 3.14 8.25 -10.47
CA HIS A 14 2.01 8.42 -11.38
C HIS A 14 0.73 7.81 -10.80
N MET A 15 0.80 6.57 -10.29
CA MET A 15 -0.35 5.89 -9.71
C MET A 15 -0.94 6.68 -8.54
N ILE A 16 -0.11 7.13 -7.61
CA ILE A 16 -0.55 7.93 -6.45
C ILE A 16 -1.15 9.26 -6.90
N SER A 17 -0.52 9.94 -7.86
CA SER A 17 -1.06 11.18 -8.42
C SER A 17 -2.40 10.97 -9.13
N LYS A 18 -2.64 9.78 -9.69
CA LYS A 18 -3.92 9.42 -10.30
C LYS A 18 -4.98 9.11 -9.23
N ILE A 19 -4.65 8.28 -8.23
CA ILE A 19 -5.56 7.94 -7.12
C ILE A 19 -5.98 9.19 -6.34
N ARG A 20 -5.07 10.15 -6.12
CA ARG A 20 -5.38 11.42 -5.46
C ARG A 20 -6.32 12.33 -6.26
N ARG A 21 -6.34 12.19 -7.59
CA ARG A 21 -7.25 12.93 -8.48
C ARG A 21 -8.59 12.22 -8.65
N ASP A 22 -8.57 10.90 -8.65
CA ASP A 22 -9.73 10.03 -8.79
C ASP A 22 -9.55 8.80 -7.89
N THR A 23 -10.28 8.76 -6.78
CA THR A 23 -10.17 7.69 -5.78
C THR A 23 -10.62 6.33 -6.30
N ALA A 24 -11.52 6.29 -7.29
CA ALA A 24 -11.98 5.05 -7.91
C ALA A 24 -10.84 4.34 -8.68
N SER A 25 -9.81 5.08 -9.09
CA SER A 25 -8.61 4.49 -9.69
C SER A 25 -7.83 3.58 -8.73
N PHE A 26 -8.05 3.64 -7.41
CA PHE A 26 -7.39 2.74 -6.45
C PHE A 26 -7.72 1.26 -6.71
N GLU A 27 -8.98 0.94 -7.03
CA GLU A 27 -9.43 -0.43 -7.30
C GLU A 27 -8.59 -1.12 -8.39
N ARG A 28 -8.15 -0.36 -9.39
CA ARG A 28 -7.29 -0.87 -10.47
C ARG A 28 -5.88 -1.23 -10.00
N TYR A 29 -5.40 -0.57 -8.95
CA TYR A 29 -4.01 -0.63 -8.49
C TYR A 29 -3.85 -1.32 -7.13
N GLN A 30 -4.95 -1.73 -6.48
CA GLN A 30 -4.96 -2.22 -5.10
C GLN A 30 -4.02 -3.40 -4.81
N HIS A 31 -3.70 -4.22 -5.82
CA HIS A 31 -2.79 -5.37 -5.69
C HIS A 31 -1.37 -5.10 -6.24
N ASN A 32 -1.06 -3.88 -6.66
CA ASN A 32 0.27 -3.54 -7.17
C ASN A 32 1.29 -3.62 -6.03
N ARG A 33 2.35 -4.42 -6.23
CA ARG A 33 3.36 -4.71 -5.20
C ARG A 33 4.05 -3.48 -4.64
N ASP A 34 4.40 -2.51 -5.48
CA ASP A 34 5.10 -1.29 -5.05
C ASP A 34 4.17 -0.37 -4.27
N LEU A 35 2.90 -0.29 -4.68
CA LEU A 35 1.89 0.49 -3.97
C LEU A 35 1.58 -0.11 -2.60
N VAL A 36 1.35 -1.43 -2.54
CA VAL A 36 1.11 -2.14 -1.28
C VAL A 36 2.33 -2.01 -0.36
N ALA A 37 3.54 -2.19 -0.90
CA ALA A 37 4.77 -2.03 -0.13
C ALA A 37 4.91 -0.61 0.45
N LEU A 38 4.62 0.43 -0.34
CA LEU A 38 4.66 1.81 0.14
C LEU A 38 3.64 2.05 1.25
N VAL A 39 2.39 1.61 1.08
CA VAL A 39 1.33 1.80 2.09
C VAL A 39 1.67 1.07 3.39
N ASN A 40 2.21 -0.15 3.30
CA ASN A 40 2.61 -0.92 4.46
C ASN A 40 3.81 -0.31 5.23
N MET A 41 4.56 0.64 4.65
CA MET A 41 5.56 1.39 5.44
C MET A 41 4.93 2.30 6.49
N PHE A 42 3.63 2.59 6.36
CA PHE A 42 2.86 3.40 7.30
C PHE A 42 1.97 2.53 8.21
N SER A 43 1.99 1.21 8.09
CA SER A 43 1.21 0.34 8.97
C SER A 43 1.91 0.16 10.31
N GLU A 44 1.13 0.20 11.40
CA GLU A 44 1.61 -0.10 12.75
C GLU A 44 1.14 -1.51 13.16
N SER A 45 2.03 -2.49 13.08
CA SER A 45 1.72 -3.90 13.38
C SER A 45 1.42 -4.18 14.86
N GLU A 46 1.86 -3.30 15.75
CA GLU A 46 1.66 -3.40 17.20
C GLU A 46 0.26 -2.94 17.64
N ARG A 47 -0.51 -2.32 16.73
CA ARG A 47 -1.90 -1.93 17.02
C ARG A 47 -2.85 -3.07 16.72
N GLU A 48 -3.85 -3.21 17.58
CA GLU A 48 -4.95 -4.13 17.32
C GLU A 48 -5.64 -3.81 16.00
N LEU A 49 -6.00 -4.86 15.27
CA LEU A 49 -6.76 -4.73 14.03
C LEU A 49 -8.14 -4.15 14.32
N PRO A 50 -8.72 -3.37 13.38
CA PRO A 50 -10.08 -2.89 13.53
C PRO A 50 -11.08 -4.03 13.71
N LEU A 51 -12.21 -3.77 14.38
CA LEU A 51 -13.24 -4.78 14.62
C LEU A 51 -13.69 -5.44 13.31
N GLY A 52 -13.69 -6.78 13.27
CA GLY A 52 -14.09 -7.56 12.10
C GLY A 52 -12.98 -7.79 11.07
N TRP A 53 -11.77 -7.28 11.30
CA TRP A 53 -10.60 -7.57 10.49
C TRP A 53 -9.81 -8.75 11.08
N ASP A 54 -9.23 -9.55 10.20
CA ASP A 54 -8.38 -10.68 10.55
C ASP A 54 -7.11 -10.63 9.69
N SER A 55 -5.98 -11.03 10.28
CA SER A 55 -4.70 -11.12 9.57
C SER A 55 -4.37 -12.58 9.31
N LYS A 56 -3.98 -12.88 8.08
CA LYS A 56 -3.59 -14.23 7.66
C LYS A 56 -2.17 -14.18 7.14
N LEU A 57 -1.39 -15.17 7.58
CA LEU A 57 -0.05 -15.40 7.08
C LEU A 57 -0.10 -16.51 6.02
N ASP A 58 0.58 -16.27 4.91
CA ASP A 58 0.88 -17.27 3.91
C ASP A 58 1.90 -18.29 4.44
N ARG A 59 2.23 -19.29 3.61
CA ARG A 59 3.20 -20.33 3.97
C ARG A 59 4.61 -19.80 4.23
N ASN A 60 4.89 -18.58 3.80
CA ASN A 60 6.17 -17.89 3.95
C ASN A 60 6.14 -16.92 5.13
N GLY A 61 5.05 -16.89 5.90
CA GLY A 61 4.87 -15.98 7.04
C GLY A 61 4.56 -14.54 6.62
N LYS A 62 4.05 -14.32 5.40
CA LYS A 62 3.64 -13.02 4.88
C LYS A 62 2.13 -12.84 4.83
#